data_AF-A0A6G7ZTG3-F1
#
_entry.id   AF-A0A6G7ZTG3-F1
#
_cell.length_a   1.000
_cell.length_b   1.000
_cell.length_c   1.000
_cell.angle_alpha   90.00
_cell.angle_beta   90.00
_cell.angle_gamma   90.00
#
_symmetry.space_group_name_H-M   'P 1'
#
loop_
_entity.id
_entity.type
_entity.pdbx_description
1 polymer ?
#
loop_
_entity_poly.entity_id
_entity_poly.type
_entity_poly.pdbx_seq_one_letter_code
_entity_poly.pdbx_strand_id
1 'polypeptide(L)'
;MNDSAGYAVFFFPPALEALGDAIKPYLQDGPAGPHVPCREIDTAGAFIELTLEGRAPDGREVALELMVPGNMVRMIVSAHSDGEFGFYDRSKPMAAPVLPASPAEPAVADAPPQDAKPAT
;
A
#
# COMPACT_ATOMS: atom_id res chain seq x y z
N MET A 1 -18.06 2.45 -0.26
CA MET A 1 -18.06 1.27 0.64
C MET A 1 -18.13 0.00 -0.21
N ASN A 2 -16.97 -0.56 -0.51
CA ASN A 2 -16.68 -1.94 -0.93
C ASN A 2 -15.30 -1.89 -1.59
N ASP A 3 -14.29 -1.54 -0.78
CA ASP A 3 -12.94 -1.93 -1.12
C ASP A 3 -12.58 -3.09 -0.18
N SER A 4 -12.40 -4.26 -0.78
CA SER A 4 -12.08 -5.51 -0.07
C SER A 4 -10.59 -5.86 -0.23
N ALA A 5 -9.77 -4.98 -0.81
CA ALA A 5 -8.35 -5.18 -1.02
C ALA A 5 -7.56 -4.87 0.26
N GLY A 6 -7.68 -5.73 1.27
CA GLY A 6 -6.99 -5.58 2.54
C GLY A 6 -6.70 -6.89 3.26
N TYR A 7 -6.34 -6.74 4.53
CA TYR A 7 -5.97 -7.79 5.48
C TYR A 7 -6.73 -7.62 6.79
N ALA A 8 -7.08 -8.72 7.44
CA ALA A 8 -7.59 -8.74 8.81
C ALA A 8 -6.54 -9.36 9.75
N VAL A 9 -6.08 -8.59 10.73
CA VAL A 9 -5.08 -9.00 11.73
C VAL A 9 -5.77 -9.33 13.04
N PHE A 10 -5.62 -10.58 13.50
CA PHE A 10 -6.15 -11.07 14.76
C PHE A 10 -5.02 -11.19 15.77
N PHE A 11 -5.20 -10.62 16.97
CA PHE A 11 -4.23 -10.69 18.06
C PHE A 11 -4.58 -11.81 19.05
N PHE A 12 -3.61 -12.24 19.86
CA PHE A 12 -3.89 -13.08 21.02
C PHE A 12 -4.58 -12.25 22.12
N PRO A 13 -5.46 -12.83 22.97
CA PRO A 13 -6.14 -12.06 24.03
C PRO A 13 -5.18 -11.30 24.97
N PRO A 14 -4.05 -11.87 25.45
CA PRO A 14 -3.09 -11.12 26.27
C PRO A 14 -2.42 -9.96 25.54
N ALA A 15 -2.37 -9.98 24.20
CA ALA A 15 -1.87 -8.84 23.42
C ALA A 15 -2.89 -7.70 23.35
N LEU A 16 -4.20 -8.01 23.26
CA LEU A 16 -5.24 -6.99 23.37
C LEU A 16 -5.26 -6.34 24.76
N GLU A 17 -5.00 -7.11 25.82
CA GLU A 17 -4.83 -6.56 27.17
C GLU A 17 -3.55 -5.71 27.30
N ALA A 18 -2.43 -6.15 26.71
CA ALA A 18 -1.17 -5.41 26.76
C ALA A 18 -1.17 -4.11 25.91
N LEU A 19 -1.87 -4.09 24.78
CA LEU A 19 -2.05 -2.91 23.93
C LEU A 19 -3.13 -1.96 24.49
N GLY A 20 -4.08 -2.48 25.26
CA GLY A 20 -5.06 -1.71 26.02
C GLY A 20 -5.90 -0.75 25.15
N ASP A 21 -6.15 0.45 25.66
CA ASP A 21 -6.97 1.46 24.98
C ASP A 21 -6.38 2.00 23.67
N ALA A 22 -5.08 1.81 23.41
CA ALA A 22 -4.44 2.28 22.19
C ALA A 22 -4.91 1.53 20.93
N ILE A 23 -5.24 0.24 21.03
CA ILE A 23 -5.69 -0.57 19.87
C ILE A 23 -7.22 -0.52 19.67
N LYS A 24 -7.99 -0.21 20.72
CA LYS A 24 -9.47 -0.19 20.68
C LYS A 24 -10.10 0.61 19.53
N PRO A 25 -9.66 1.84 19.17
CA PRO A 25 -10.28 2.59 18.07
C PRO A 25 -10.02 2.00 16.67
N TYR A 26 -9.13 1.01 16.55
CA TYR A 26 -8.79 0.33 15.30
C TYR A 26 -9.36 -1.09 15.22
N LEU A 27 -9.96 -1.61 16.31
CA LEU A 27 -10.62 -2.92 16.31
C LEU A 27 -11.98 -2.85 15.62
N GLN A 28 -12.25 -3.85 14.79
CA GLN A 28 -13.57 -4.14 14.23
C GLN A 28 -14.02 -5.54 14.65
N ASP A 29 -15.27 -5.68 15.04
CA ASP A 29 -15.88 -6.99 15.30
C ASP A 29 -16.34 -7.64 14.00
N GLY A 30 -15.75 -8.80 13.69
CA GLY A 30 -16.14 -9.64 12.56
C GLY A 30 -16.74 -10.98 13.02
N PRO A 31 -17.30 -11.79 12.09
CA PRO A 31 -17.82 -13.12 12.42
C PRO A 31 -16.76 -14.11 12.92
N ALA A 32 -15.46 -13.80 12.72
CA ALA A 32 -14.33 -14.56 13.26
C ALA A 32 -13.76 -13.97 14.58
N GLY A 33 -14.40 -12.94 15.13
CA GLY A 33 -13.98 -12.18 16.32
C GLY A 33 -13.37 -10.80 16.01
N PRO A 34 -12.84 -10.12 17.03
CA PRO A 34 -12.23 -8.80 16.88
C PRO A 34 -10.90 -8.89 16.11
N HIS A 35 -10.72 -7.97 15.17
CA HIS A 35 -9.55 -7.87 14.29
C HIS A 35 -9.25 -6.40 13.95
N VAL A 36 -8.05 -6.12 13.46
CA VAL A 36 -7.69 -4.81 12.89
C VAL A 36 -7.62 -4.94 11.37
N PRO A 37 -8.38 -4.16 10.59
CA PRO A 37 -8.23 -4.10 9.15
C PRO A 37 -6.99 -3.28 8.77
N CYS A 38 -6.16 -3.82 7.88
CA CYS A 38 -4.95 -3.18 7.36
C CYS A 38 -4.98 -3.21 5.82
N ARG A 39 -4.45 -2.18 5.16
CA ARG A 39 -4.25 -2.18 3.71
C ARG A 39 -3.02 -3.01 3.32
N GLU A 40 -1.93 -2.84 4.05
CA GLU A 40 -0.63 -3.48 3.79
C GLU A 40 -0.01 -4.01 5.09
N ILE A 41 0.87 -5.00 4.95
CA ILE A 41 1.57 -5.69 6.04
C ILE A 41 2.99 -6.05 5.60
N ASP A 42 4.03 -5.65 6.34
CA ASP A 42 5.38 -6.24 6.28
C ASP A 42 5.62 -7.16 7.49
N THR A 43 6.30 -8.30 7.26
CA THR A 43 6.64 -9.32 8.28
C THR A 43 8.13 -9.70 8.29
N ALA A 44 8.95 -8.95 7.55
CA ALA A 44 10.39 -9.17 7.36
C ALA A 44 11.27 -8.23 8.22
N GLY A 45 10.66 -7.49 9.15
CA GLY A 45 11.30 -6.82 10.28
C GLY A 45 11.30 -7.64 11.57
N ALA A 46 11.75 -7.03 12.68
CA ALA A 46 11.61 -7.62 14.03
C ALA A 46 10.21 -7.40 14.64
N PHE A 47 9.44 -6.49 14.05
CA PHE A 47 8.03 -6.24 14.31
C PHE A 47 7.27 -6.54 13.02
N ILE A 48 5.98 -6.83 13.15
CA ILE A 48 5.04 -6.83 12.03
C ILE A 48 4.56 -5.39 11.87
N GLU A 49 4.73 -4.84 10.68
CA GLU A 49 4.42 -3.45 10.35
C GLU A 49 3.09 -3.42 9.60
N LEU A 50 2.12 -2.67 10.12
CA LEU A 50 0.72 -2.68 9.69
C LEU A 50 0.31 -1.29 9.21
N THR A 51 -0.06 -1.16 7.94
CA THR A 51 -0.57 0.10 7.37
C THR A 51 -2.10 0.12 7.46
N LEU A 52 -2.64 0.96 8.33
CA LEU A 52 -4.07 1.16 8.54
C LEU A 52 -4.55 2.42 7.80
N GLU A 53 -5.78 2.40 7.30
CA GLU A 53 -6.44 3.60 6.76
C GLU A 53 -7.49 4.10 7.76
N GLY A 54 -7.11 5.13 8.52
CA GLY A 54 -7.95 5.79 9.51
C GLY A 54 -8.64 7.04 8.96
N ARG A 55 -9.63 7.54 9.72
CA ARG A 55 -10.22 8.86 9.52
C ARG A 55 -9.93 9.74 10.74
N ALA A 56 -9.30 10.89 10.50
CA ALA A 56 -9.01 11.89 11.52
C ALA A 56 -10.29 12.58 12.01
N PRO A 57 -10.28 13.25 13.19
CA PRO A 57 -11.45 13.94 13.74
C PRO A 57 -12.02 15.06 12.86
N ASP A 58 -11.25 15.56 11.90
CA ASP A 58 -11.66 16.57 10.89
C ASP A 58 -12.23 15.94 9.60
N GLY A 59 -12.36 14.62 9.54
CA GLY A 59 -12.89 13.86 8.41
C GLY A 59 -11.87 13.47 7.34
N ARG A 60 -10.61 13.94 7.42
CA ARG A 60 -9.55 13.54 6.48
C ARG A 60 -9.17 12.08 6.66
N GLU A 61 -8.82 11.42 5.56
CA GLU A 61 -8.22 10.10 5.58
C GLU A 61 -6.74 10.21 5.93
N VAL A 62 -6.27 9.32 6.80
CA VAL A 62 -4.90 9.29 7.33
C VAL A 62 -4.41 7.85 7.33
N ALA A 63 -3.34 7.59 6.58
CA ALA A 63 -2.56 6.37 6.75
C ALA A 63 -1.88 6.40 8.13
N LEU A 64 -1.90 5.27 8.83
CA LEU A 64 -1.30 5.10 10.14
C LEU A 64 -0.52 3.79 10.19
N GLU A 65 0.74 3.86 10.61
CA GLU A 65 1.65 2.72 10.66
C GLU A 65 1.77 2.19 12.09
N LEU A 66 1.41 0.92 12.31
CA LEU A 66 1.50 0.23 13.60
C LEU A 66 2.58 -0.85 13.55
N MET A 67 3.61 -0.72 14.38
CA MET A 67 4.62 -1.77 14.59
C MET A 67 4.22 -2.65 15.79
N VAL A 68 3.94 -3.94 15.57
CA VAL A 68 3.51 -4.86 16.64
C VAL A 68 4.43 -6.11 16.71
N PRO A 69 4.89 -6.54 17.90
CA PRO A 69 5.68 -7.76 18.05
C PRO A 69 4.99 -8.99 17.45
N GLY A 70 5.71 -9.80 16.68
CA GLY A 70 5.12 -10.97 15.98
C GLY A 70 4.47 -12.01 16.91
N ASN A 71 4.92 -12.11 18.16
CA ASN A 71 4.33 -12.99 19.18
C ASN A 71 2.98 -12.50 19.74
N MET A 72 2.57 -11.26 19.42
CA MET A 72 1.25 -10.72 19.79
C MET A 72 0.17 -11.02 18.73
N VAL A 73 0.58 -11.25 17.48
CA VAL A 73 -0.33 -11.57 16.37
C VAL A 73 -0.64 -13.07 16.38
N ARG A 74 -1.93 -13.41 16.39
CA ARG A 74 -2.44 -14.79 16.34
C ARG A 74 -2.56 -15.29 14.89
N MET A 75 -3.04 -14.43 14.00
CA MET A 75 -3.38 -14.80 12.61
C MET A 75 -3.50 -13.55 11.74
N ILE A 76 -3.09 -13.67 10.48
CA ILE A 76 -3.28 -12.65 9.43
C ILE A 76 -4.08 -13.31 8.31
N VAL A 77 -5.10 -12.64 7.80
CA VAL A 77 -5.96 -13.13 6.71
C VAL A 77 -6.04 -12.07 5.61
N SER A 78 -5.60 -12.39 4.39
CA SER A 78 -5.82 -11.54 3.22
C SER A 78 -7.23 -11.72 2.65
N ALA A 79 -7.87 -10.64 2.23
CA ALA A 79 -9.07 -10.65 1.40
C ALA A 79 -8.77 -10.49 -0.11
N HIS A 80 -7.49 -10.29 -0.47
CA HIS A 80 -7.00 -10.19 -1.85
C HIS A 80 -7.15 -11.52 -2.63
N SER A 81 -7.67 -11.44 -3.85
CA SER A 81 -7.72 -12.57 -4.80
C SER A 81 -6.57 -12.58 -5.81
N ASP A 82 -5.77 -11.50 -5.90
CA ASP A 82 -4.82 -11.26 -7.01
C ASP A 82 -3.44 -11.94 -6.85
N GLY A 83 -3.35 -12.97 -5.99
CA GLY A 83 -2.25 -13.95 -6.01
C GLY A 83 -1.00 -13.64 -5.18
N GLU A 84 -0.75 -12.39 -4.77
CA GLU A 84 0.40 -12.05 -3.90
C GLU A 84 0.00 -12.00 -2.42
N PHE A 85 -0.06 -13.18 -1.77
CA PHE A 85 -0.19 -13.32 -0.32
C PHE A 85 0.91 -14.24 0.24
N GLY A 86 1.71 -13.73 1.18
CA GLY A 86 2.76 -14.49 1.84
C GLY A 86 4.01 -13.65 2.12
N PHE A 87 5.17 -14.31 2.16
CA PHE A 87 6.45 -13.66 2.38
C PHE A 87 6.88 -12.86 1.15
N TYR A 88 7.17 -11.58 1.33
CA TYR A 88 7.60 -10.69 0.25
C TYR A 88 9.04 -11.02 -0.18
N ASP A 89 9.22 -11.51 -1.41
CA ASP A 89 10.56 -11.77 -1.94
C ASP A 89 11.25 -10.43 -2.30
N ARG A 90 12.16 -9.97 -1.44
CA ARG A 90 12.91 -8.71 -1.64
C ARG A 90 13.86 -8.72 -2.86
N SER A 91 14.02 -9.85 -3.54
CA SER A 91 14.75 -9.98 -4.82
C SER A 91 13.84 -9.78 -6.03
N LYS A 92 12.51 -9.86 -5.88
CA LYS A 92 11.55 -9.46 -6.92
C LYS A 92 11.57 -7.93 -7.04
N PRO A 93 11.96 -7.36 -8.19
CA PRO A 93 11.95 -5.92 -8.36
C PRO A 93 10.51 -5.41 -8.30
N MET A 94 10.25 -4.48 -7.39
CA MET A 94 8.96 -3.80 -7.29
C MET A 94 8.61 -3.19 -8.66
N ALA A 95 7.48 -3.58 -9.23
CA ALA A 95 7.07 -3.13 -10.54
C ALA A 95 6.85 -1.61 -10.50
N ALA A 96 7.73 -0.84 -11.15
CA ALA A 96 7.65 0.60 -11.15
C ALA A 96 6.29 1.05 -11.71
N PRO A 97 5.61 2.03 -11.08
CA PRO A 97 4.33 2.50 -11.58
C PRO A 97 4.51 3.01 -13.01
N VAL A 98 3.74 2.44 -13.94
CA VAL A 98 3.76 2.82 -15.35
C VAL A 98 3.14 4.20 -15.53
N LEU A 99 3.95 5.23 -15.29
CA LEU A 99 3.62 6.62 -15.59
C LEU A 99 3.20 6.69 -17.06
N PRO A 100 1.96 7.14 -17.38
CA PRO A 100 1.53 7.23 -18.77
C PRO A 100 2.44 8.22 -19.49
N ALA A 101 3.05 7.77 -20.59
CA ALA A 101 3.95 8.62 -21.37
C ALA A 101 3.19 9.83 -21.90
N SER A 102 3.56 11.02 -21.45
CA SER A 102 3.01 12.28 -21.97
C SER A 102 3.17 12.31 -23.50
N PRO A 103 2.10 12.58 -24.27
CA PRO A 103 2.21 12.66 -25.71
C PRO A 103 3.12 13.83 -26.07
N ALA A 104 4.19 13.56 -26.83
CA ALA A 104 5.06 14.60 -27.34
C ALA A 104 4.29 15.46 -28.36
N GLU A 105 4.16 16.76 -28.10
CA GLU A 105 3.54 17.69 -29.03
C GLU A 105 4.36 17.81 -30.33
N PRO A 106 3.71 17.85 -31.51
CA PRO A 106 4.40 17.79 -32.78
C PRO A 106 5.07 19.12 -33.13
N ALA A 107 6.40 19.12 -33.20
CA ALA A 107 7.18 20.27 -33.66
C ALA A 107 6.97 20.50 -35.17
N VAL A 108 6.15 21.50 -35.51
CA VAL A 108 5.98 22.01 -36.89
C VAL A 108 6.79 23.30 -37.07
N ALA A 109 7.79 23.27 -37.97
CA ALA A 109 8.56 24.45 -38.37
C ALA A 109 9.03 24.33 -39.83
N ASP A 110 8.63 25.34 -40.60
CA ASP A 110 8.66 25.53 -42.06
C ASP A 110 10.08 25.65 -42.70
N ALA A 111 10.16 25.73 -44.05
CA ALA A 111 11.40 25.86 -44.85
C ALA A 111 11.12 26.54 -46.22
N PRO A 112 12.11 26.83 -47.12
CA PRO A 112 13.58 26.89 -47.00
C PRO A 112 14.12 28.36 -47.10
N PRO A 113 14.48 29.05 -48.23
CA PRO A 113 14.97 28.69 -49.59
C PRO A 113 16.35 29.31 -50.04
N GLN A 114 17.01 28.67 -51.00
CA GLN A 114 18.01 29.23 -51.98
C GLN A 114 19.35 29.82 -51.45
N ASP A 115 20.48 29.91 -52.20
CA ASP A 115 20.68 30.12 -53.66
C ASP A 115 21.96 29.41 -54.26
N ALA A 116 22.58 29.92 -55.34
CA ALA A 116 23.27 29.12 -56.38
C ALA A 116 24.84 29.01 -56.47
N LYS A 117 25.28 28.11 -57.39
CA LYS A 117 26.59 27.80 -58.05
C LYS A 117 27.75 28.84 -57.99
N PRO A 118 29.05 28.41 -57.93
CA PRO A 118 29.83 27.81 -59.06
C PRO A 118 30.61 26.53 -58.67
N ALA A 119 31.12 25.62 -59.53
CA ALA A 119 31.61 25.59 -60.93
C ALA A 119 33.15 25.67 -61.11
N THR A 120 33.79 24.50 -61.29
CA THR A 120 34.97 24.21 -62.15
C THR A 120 34.97 22.70 -62.41
#